data_AF-A0A0G9JWA1-F1
#
_entry.id   AF-A0A0G9JWA1-F1
#
_cell.length_a   1.000
_cell.length_b   1.000
_cell.length_c   1.000
_cell.angle_alpha   90.00
_cell.angle_beta   90.00
_cell.angle_gamma   90.00
#
_symmetry.space_group_name_H-M   'P 1'
#
loop_
_entity.id
_entity.type
_entity.pdbx_description
1 polymer ?
#
loop_
_entity_poly.entity_id
_entity_poly.type
_entity_poly.pdbx_seq_one_letter_code
_entity_poly.pdbx_strand_id
1 'polypeptide(L)'
;MTVIKRIVLLITSLIVYAFSNNTYEIKEQDLISEIENKAPEIEKKMEEQKKIILEKIDNLSGEILTKAPDNKIKYIDPTYTLDRDIPKYNQLGKQVGVLYKKGYKFNPIEYMNIMPPDFIVFNACDTSEIQYVKKVMKEYEEKSKDYMLVNSGCKNKDLRNTEFESKVYFLTKEMKDKFEVEHTISIIYIDKDRKRIVVKEIASDAEKNSN
;
A
#
# COMPACT_ATOMS: atom_id res chain seq x y z
N MET A 1 -23.07 -48.32 -63.82
CA MET A 1 -22.17 -47.75 -62.78
C MET A 1 -22.91 -46.86 -61.77
N THR A 2 -24.19 -47.14 -61.47
CA THR A 2 -25.06 -46.25 -60.66
C THR A 2 -25.52 -46.94 -59.36
N VAL A 3 -25.57 -48.28 -59.34
CA VAL A 3 -26.00 -49.07 -58.18
C VAL A 3 -24.91 -49.14 -57.10
N ILE A 4 -23.64 -49.36 -57.49
CA ILE A 4 -22.50 -49.44 -56.56
C ILE A 4 -22.30 -48.10 -55.82
N LYS A 5 -22.43 -46.96 -56.51
CA LYS A 5 -22.36 -45.63 -55.87
C LYS A 5 -23.49 -45.39 -54.86
N ARG A 6 -24.70 -45.91 -55.11
CA ARG A 6 -25.83 -45.80 -54.16
C ARG A 6 -25.64 -46.69 -52.93
N ILE A 7 -25.10 -47.90 -53.10
CA ILE A 7 -24.79 -48.82 -51.99
C ILE A 7 -23.71 -48.23 -51.08
N VAL A 8 -22.63 -47.67 -51.67
CA VAL A 8 -21.58 -47.02 -50.89
C VAL A 8 -22.11 -45.81 -50.12
N LEU A 9 -22.98 -44.98 -50.74
CA LEU A 9 -23.57 -43.82 -50.08
C LEU A 9 -24.50 -44.21 -48.90
N LEU A 10 -25.29 -45.29 -49.07
CA LEU A 10 -26.14 -45.84 -48.01
C LEU A 10 -25.30 -46.38 -46.84
N ILE A 11 -24.23 -47.12 -47.12
CA ILE A 11 -23.32 -47.65 -46.10
C ILE A 11 -22.65 -46.50 -45.32
N THR A 12 -22.18 -45.45 -46.00
CA THR A 12 -21.59 -44.29 -45.32
C THR A 12 -22.59 -43.54 -44.45
N SER A 13 -23.86 -43.43 -44.87
CA SER A 13 -24.89 -42.79 -44.05
C SER A 13 -25.26 -43.61 -42.82
N LEU A 14 -25.26 -44.94 -42.93
CA LEU A 14 -25.55 -45.86 -41.82
C LEU A 14 -24.47 -45.80 -40.74
N ILE A 15 -23.21 -45.69 -41.15
CA ILE A 15 -22.08 -45.62 -40.21
C ILE A 15 -22.13 -44.32 -39.41
N VAL A 16 -22.42 -43.17 -40.05
CA VAL A 16 -22.56 -41.88 -39.37
C VAL A 16 -23.72 -41.90 -38.37
N TYR A 17 -24.86 -42.51 -38.74
CA TYR A 17 -26.00 -42.69 -37.82
C TYR A 17 -25.69 -43.62 -36.65
N ALA A 18 -24.88 -44.66 -36.86
CA ALA A 18 -24.47 -45.59 -35.81
C ALA A 18 -23.53 -44.93 -34.79
N PHE A 19 -22.72 -43.96 -35.20
CA PHE A 19 -21.84 -43.21 -34.30
C PHE A 19 -22.51 -41.98 -33.65
N SER A 20 -23.58 -41.43 -34.22
CA SER A 20 -24.27 -40.25 -33.68
C SER A 20 -25.24 -40.53 -32.53
N ASN A 21 -25.56 -41.80 -32.25
CA ASN A 21 -26.53 -42.21 -31.21
C ASN A 21 -25.89 -42.73 -29.91
N ASN A 22 -24.57 -42.63 -29.75
CA ASN A 22 -23.93 -42.99 -28.49
C ASN A 22 -24.02 -41.82 -27.50
N THR A 23 -25.07 -41.81 -26.68
CA THR A 23 -25.10 -40.97 -25.47
C THR A 23 -24.28 -41.66 -24.39
N TYR A 24 -23.17 -41.05 -23.98
CA TYR A 24 -22.36 -41.55 -22.86
C TYR A 24 -22.94 -41.01 -21.56
N GLU A 25 -23.08 -41.88 -20.57
CA GLU A 25 -23.47 -41.47 -19.22
C GLU A 25 -22.34 -40.64 -18.59
N ILE A 26 -22.59 -39.37 -18.29
CA ILE A 26 -21.64 -38.53 -17.57
C ILE A 26 -21.73 -38.93 -16.10
N LYS A 27 -20.83 -39.84 -15.68
CA LYS A 27 -20.67 -40.19 -14.28
C LYS A 27 -19.72 -39.19 -13.63
N GLU A 28 -20.26 -38.24 -12.87
CA GLU A 28 -19.45 -37.32 -12.07
C GLU A 28 -18.56 -38.13 -11.11
N GLN A 29 -17.31 -37.71 -10.98
CA GLN A 29 -16.38 -38.30 -10.05
C GLN A 29 -16.87 -38.00 -8.62
N ASP A 30 -16.69 -38.94 -7.69
CA ASP A 30 -17.06 -38.70 -6.30
C ASP A 30 -16.28 -37.51 -5.74
N LEU A 31 -17.02 -36.53 -5.20
CA LEU A 31 -16.46 -35.25 -4.76
C LEU A 31 -15.40 -35.43 -3.66
N ILE A 32 -15.59 -36.39 -2.75
CA ILE A 32 -14.63 -36.68 -1.69
C ILE A 32 -13.33 -37.20 -2.29
N SER A 33 -13.41 -38.16 -3.21
CA SER A 33 -12.23 -38.69 -3.91
C SER A 33 -11.49 -37.63 -4.73
N GLU A 34 -12.19 -36.67 -5.35
CA GLU A 34 -11.55 -35.58 -6.09
C GLU A 34 -10.81 -34.61 -5.15
N ILE A 35 -11.44 -34.28 -4.01
CA ILE A 35 -10.83 -33.44 -2.98
C ILE A 35 -9.59 -34.12 -2.40
N GLU A 36 -9.67 -35.39 -2.03
CA GLU A 36 -8.54 -36.16 -1.49
C GLU A 36 -7.37 -36.23 -2.47
N ASN A 37 -7.65 -36.42 -3.76
CA ASN A 37 -6.61 -36.46 -4.80
C ASN A 37 -5.93 -35.10 -5.01
N LYS A 38 -6.65 -33.98 -4.83
CA LYS A 38 -6.12 -32.62 -5.01
C LYS A 38 -5.48 -32.03 -3.76
N ALA A 39 -5.82 -32.53 -2.56
CA ALA A 39 -5.34 -32.00 -1.30
C ALA A 39 -3.80 -31.90 -1.21
N PRO A 40 -2.99 -32.91 -1.60
CA PRO A 40 -1.53 -32.82 -1.52
C PRO A 40 -0.94 -31.74 -2.45
N GLU A 41 -1.53 -31.53 -3.63
CA GLU A 41 -1.10 -30.49 -4.56
C GLU A 41 -1.42 -29.10 -4.01
N ILE A 42 -2.60 -28.94 -3.41
CA ILE A 42 -3.02 -27.69 -2.77
C ILE A 42 -2.12 -27.38 -1.58
N GLU A 43 -1.83 -28.34 -0.71
CA GLU A 43 -0.92 -28.19 0.42
C GLU A 43 0.48 -27.76 -0.03
N LYS A 44 1.02 -28.41 -1.07
CA LYS A 44 2.31 -28.03 -1.66
C LYS A 44 2.29 -26.58 -2.17
N LYS A 45 1.25 -26.19 -2.92
CA LYS A 45 1.08 -24.81 -3.41
C LYS A 45 0.97 -23.81 -2.27
N MET A 46 0.27 -24.15 -1.18
CA MET A 46 0.15 -23.30 0.00
C MET A 46 1.49 -23.07 0.67
N GLU A 47 2.31 -24.12 0.82
CA GLU A 47 3.62 -24.00 1.45
C GLU A 47 4.61 -23.20 0.57
N GLU A 48 4.54 -23.36 -0.75
CA GLU A 48 5.29 -22.52 -1.70
C GLU A 48 4.86 -21.05 -1.61
N GLN A 49 3.54 -20.78 -1.61
CA GLN A 49 3.00 -19.43 -1.47
C GLN A 49 3.40 -18.80 -0.14
N LYS A 50 3.38 -19.57 0.95
CA LYS A 50 3.81 -19.11 2.28
C LYS A 50 5.26 -18.63 2.26
N LYS A 51 6.18 -19.39 1.63
CA LYS A 51 7.59 -18.98 1.49
C LYS A 51 7.71 -17.66 0.72
N ILE A 52 6.98 -17.53 -0.39
CA ILE A 52 6.97 -16.30 -1.21
C ILE A 52 6.44 -15.10 -0.39
N ILE A 53 5.37 -15.30 0.38
CA ILE A 53 4.79 -14.24 1.21
C ILE A 53 5.77 -13.82 2.31
N LEU A 54 6.40 -14.78 2.99
CA LEU A 54 7.40 -14.50 4.03
C LEU A 54 8.58 -13.71 3.45
N GLU A 55 9.11 -14.12 2.30
CA GLU A 55 10.19 -13.41 1.62
C GLU A 55 9.78 -11.98 1.23
N LYS A 56 8.55 -11.77 0.76
CA LYS A 56 8.01 -10.44 0.45
C LYS A 56 7.89 -9.57 1.70
N ILE A 57 7.39 -10.14 2.81
CA ILE A 57 7.26 -9.45 4.09
C ILE A 57 8.62 -9.05 4.63
N ASP A 58 9.61 -9.93 4.54
CA ASP A 58 10.96 -9.69 5.06
C ASP A 58 11.73 -8.64 4.24
N ASN A 59 11.47 -8.58 2.93
CA ASN A 59 12.05 -7.58 2.03
C ASN A 59 11.24 -6.28 1.92
N LEU A 60 10.07 -6.21 2.55
CA LEU A 60 9.28 -4.98 2.58
C LEU A 60 10.09 -3.86 3.23
N SER A 61 10.12 -2.70 2.60
CA SER A 61 10.81 -1.50 3.08
C SER A 61 9.98 -0.27 2.72
N GLY A 62 10.23 0.83 3.42
CA GLY A 62 9.71 2.14 3.01
C GLY A 62 10.50 2.68 1.82
N GLU A 63 9.98 3.75 1.22
CA GLU A 63 10.70 4.54 0.23
C GLU A 63 12.09 4.90 0.75
N ILE A 64 13.08 4.83 -0.14
CA ILE A 64 14.47 5.13 0.18
C ILE A 64 14.68 6.64 -0.02
N LEU A 65 15.25 7.28 1.00
CA LEU A 65 15.66 8.68 1.00
C LEU A 65 17.16 8.78 1.29
N THR A 66 17.76 9.90 0.90
CA THR A 66 19.16 10.24 1.21
C THR A 66 19.26 11.05 2.50
N LYS A 67 20.45 11.11 3.10
CA LYS A 67 20.66 11.98 4.26
C LYS A 67 20.59 13.46 3.88
N ALA A 68 20.04 14.28 4.76
CA ALA A 68 19.99 15.72 4.55
C ALA A 68 21.41 16.32 4.68
N PRO A 69 21.84 17.14 3.72
CA PRO A 69 23.14 17.82 3.79
C PRO A 69 23.13 18.94 4.84
N ASP A 70 22.01 19.65 4.95
CA ASP A 70 21.85 20.84 5.79
C ASP A 70 20.49 20.83 6.48
N ASN A 71 20.38 21.58 7.58
CA ASN A 71 19.09 21.82 8.23
C ASN A 71 18.21 22.69 7.32
N LYS A 72 17.01 22.22 6.99
CA LYS A 72 16.09 22.93 6.11
C LYS A 72 14.66 22.85 6.64
N ILE A 73 13.90 23.93 6.45
CA ILE A 73 12.47 23.95 6.76
C ILE A 73 11.71 24.25 5.47
N LYS A 74 10.79 23.37 5.11
CA LYS A 74 9.86 23.53 3.98
C LYS A 74 8.45 23.78 4.51
N TYR A 75 7.72 24.66 3.84
CA TYR A 75 6.32 24.95 4.14
C TYR A 75 5.46 24.54 2.95
N ILE A 76 4.56 23.58 3.16
CA ILE A 76 3.69 23.03 2.12
C ILE A 76 2.29 23.59 2.32
N ASP A 77 1.67 24.01 1.22
CA ASP A 77 0.28 24.49 1.19
C ASP A 77 -0.66 23.33 0.83
N PRO A 78 -1.44 22.80 1.79
CA PRO A 78 -2.37 21.70 1.50
C PRO A 78 -3.68 22.17 0.87
N THR A 79 -3.79 23.42 0.42
CA THR A 79 -5.00 23.94 -0.23
C THR A 79 -5.32 23.12 -1.47
N TYR A 80 -6.44 22.39 -1.41
CA TYR A 80 -6.91 21.58 -2.52
C TYR A 80 -7.94 22.36 -3.35
N THR A 81 -7.85 22.22 -4.67
CA THR A 81 -8.84 22.77 -5.61
C THR A 81 -9.63 21.61 -6.20
N LEU A 82 -10.95 21.62 -6.05
CA LEU A 82 -11.81 20.58 -6.62
C LEU A 82 -11.70 20.54 -8.14
N ASP A 83 -11.43 19.36 -8.69
CA ASP A 83 -11.35 19.06 -10.12
C ASP A 83 -12.71 18.76 -10.76
N ARG A 84 -13.72 18.47 -9.93
CA ARG A 84 -15.10 18.15 -10.32
C ARG A 84 -16.12 18.69 -9.32
N ASP A 85 -17.37 18.78 -9.78
CA ASP A 85 -18.52 19.08 -8.92
C ASP A 85 -18.74 17.93 -7.93
N ILE A 86 -18.99 18.26 -6.65
CA ILE A 86 -19.38 17.30 -5.62
C ILE A 86 -20.91 17.28 -5.55
N PRO A 87 -21.58 16.18 -5.86
CA PRO A 87 -23.03 16.09 -5.82
C PRO A 87 -23.57 16.21 -4.39
N LYS A 88 -24.74 16.85 -4.25
CA LYS A 88 -25.52 16.88 -3.01
C LYS A 88 -26.62 15.83 -3.09
N TYR A 89 -26.67 14.93 -2.11
CA TYR A 89 -27.72 13.93 -1.98
C TYR A 89 -28.66 14.26 -0.82
N ASN A 90 -29.93 13.91 -0.94
CA ASN A 90 -30.86 13.94 0.19
C ASN A 90 -30.75 12.65 1.02
N GLN A 91 -31.50 12.57 2.12
CA GLN A 91 -31.52 11.40 3.02
C GLN A 91 -31.95 10.09 2.33
N LEU A 92 -32.65 10.19 1.19
CA LEU A 92 -33.10 9.05 0.39
C LEU A 92 -32.08 8.65 -0.70
N GLY A 93 -30.89 9.27 -0.72
CA GLY A 93 -29.85 8.99 -1.72
C GLY A 93 -30.12 9.57 -3.11
N LYS A 94 -31.14 10.42 -3.28
CA LYS A 94 -31.41 11.12 -4.55
C LYS A 94 -30.53 12.36 -4.66
N GLN A 95 -29.86 12.52 -5.79
CA GLN A 95 -29.11 13.74 -6.09
C GLN A 95 -30.10 14.92 -6.23
N VAL A 96 -29.89 15.96 -5.41
CA VAL A 96 -30.75 17.16 -5.36
C VAL A 96 -30.01 18.43 -5.78
N GLY A 97 -28.72 18.34 -6.11
CA GLY A 97 -27.94 19.47 -6.58
C GLY A 97 -26.43 19.21 -6.49
N VAL A 98 -25.67 20.30 -6.31
CA VAL A 98 -24.22 20.29 -6.14
C VAL A 98 -23.90 20.89 -4.78
N LEU A 99 -23.12 20.17 -3.97
CA LEU A 99 -22.66 20.59 -2.66
C LEU A 99 -21.49 21.58 -2.79
N TYR A 100 -20.50 21.23 -3.60
CA TYR A 100 -19.37 22.09 -3.93
C TYR A 100 -19.10 22.06 -5.43
N LYS A 101 -18.87 23.24 -6.00
CA LYS A 101 -18.58 23.38 -7.42
C LYS A 101 -17.12 23.05 -7.71
N LYS A 102 -16.84 22.53 -8.91
CA LYS A 102 -15.49 22.47 -9.48
C LYS A 102 -14.82 23.84 -9.35
N GLY A 103 -13.55 23.84 -8.96
CA GLY A 103 -12.77 25.05 -8.70
C GLY A 103 -12.90 25.59 -7.28
N TYR A 104 -13.78 25.05 -6.45
CA TYR A 104 -13.80 25.38 -5.02
C TYR A 104 -12.46 25.01 -4.38
N LYS A 105 -11.91 25.96 -3.61
CA LYS A 105 -10.64 25.80 -2.90
C LYS A 105 -10.89 25.73 -1.41
N PHE A 106 -10.23 24.81 -0.74
CA PHE A 106 -10.26 24.72 0.71
C PHE A 106 -8.93 24.20 1.25
N ASN A 107 -8.54 24.69 2.42
CA ASN A 107 -7.39 24.19 3.15
C ASN A 107 -7.88 23.22 4.24
N PRO A 108 -7.55 21.92 4.18
CA PRO A 108 -8.03 20.94 5.16
C PRO A 108 -7.74 21.32 6.61
N ILE A 109 -6.62 22.02 6.88
CA ILE A 109 -6.20 22.41 8.24
C ILE A 109 -7.24 23.31 8.91
N GLU A 110 -7.98 24.11 8.14
CA GLU A 110 -9.02 25.01 8.67
C GLU A 110 -10.20 24.26 9.31
N TYR A 111 -10.38 22.99 8.94
CA TYR A 111 -11.50 22.17 9.40
C TYR A 111 -11.07 21.11 10.42
N MET A 112 -9.80 21.09 10.82
CA MET A 112 -9.25 20.10 11.75
C MET A 112 -9.40 20.55 13.21
N ASN A 113 -10.26 19.83 13.94
CA ASN A 113 -10.45 20.04 15.38
C ASN A 113 -9.32 19.43 16.22
N ILE A 114 -8.77 18.30 15.77
CA ILE A 114 -7.70 17.56 16.44
C ILE A 114 -6.52 17.46 15.47
N MET A 115 -5.31 17.73 15.96
CA MET A 115 -4.10 17.59 15.16
C MET A 115 -3.65 16.12 15.14
N PRO A 116 -3.18 15.61 14.00
CA PRO A 116 -2.58 14.30 13.93
C PRO A 116 -1.23 14.33 14.65
N PRO A 117 -0.68 13.14 15.01
CA PRO A 117 0.69 13.05 15.50
C PRO A 117 1.67 13.57 14.45
N ASP A 118 2.80 14.10 14.92
CA ASP A 118 3.90 14.45 14.02
C ASP A 118 4.53 13.18 13.45
N PHE A 119 5.02 13.24 12.22
CA PHE A 119 5.75 12.14 11.61
C PHE A 119 7.26 12.35 11.74
N ILE A 120 7.96 11.36 12.27
CA ILE A 120 9.42 11.34 12.33
C ILE A 120 9.90 10.33 11.30
N VAL A 121 10.39 10.84 10.16
CA VAL A 121 10.91 10.04 9.05
C VAL A 121 12.42 9.88 9.18
N PHE A 122 12.87 8.64 9.27
CA PHE A 122 14.28 8.29 9.43
C PHE A 122 14.57 6.89 8.89
N ASN A 123 15.84 6.55 8.72
CA ASN A 123 16.28 5.19 8.41
C ASN A 123 16.55 4.44 9.71
N ALA A 124 15.68 3.49 10.04
CA ALA A 124 15.79 2.72 11.27
C ALA A 124 16.93 1.68 11.28
N CYS A 125 17.66 1.53 10.17
CA CYS A 125 18.90 0.75 10.10
C CYS A 125 20.15 1.63 10.31
N ASP A 126 20.02 2.96 10.36
CA ASP A 126 21.16 3.87 10.53
C ASP A 126 21.34 4.26 12.01
N THR A 127 22.40 3.79 12.64
CA THR A 127 22.64 4.01 14.07
C THR A 127 22.71 5.50 14.45
N SER A 128 23.24 6.37 13.58
CA SER A 128 23.32 7.80 13.88
C SER A 128 21.93 8.45 13.92
N GLU A 129 21.06 8.06 12.99
CA GLU A 129 19.69 8.56 12.95
C GLU A 129 18.86 8.04 14.12
N ILE A 130 19.02 6.77 14.48
CA ILE A 130 18.37 6.17 15.66
C ILE A 130 18.69 6.99 16.91
N GLN A 131 19.97 7.29 17.17
CA GLN A 131 20.35 8.06 18.37
C GLN A 131 19.73 9.44 18.40
N TYR A 132 19.65 10.13 17.26
CA TYR A 132 18.97 11.42 17.16
C TYR A 132 17.46 11.28 17.43
N VAL A 133 16.81 10.32 16.78
CA VAL A 133 15.36 10.08 16.94
C VAL A 133 15.00 9.76 18.38
N LYS A 134 15.81 9.00 19.12
CA LYS A 134 15.59 8.78 20.57
C LYS A 134 15.57 10.06 21.39
N LYS A 135 16.46 11.02 21.08
CA LYS A 135 16.47 12.33 21.75
C LYS A 135 15.17 13.08 21.48
N VAL A 136 14.71 13.07 20.23
CA VAL A 136 13.43 13.67 19.82
C VAL A 136 12.25 12.98 20.51
N MET A 137 12.20 11.64 20.54
CA MET A 137 11.15 10.88 21.21
C MET A 137 11.03 11.27 22.68
N LYS A 138 12.16 11.34 23.39
CA LYS A 138 12.19 11.76 24.79
C LYS A 138 11.64 13.18 24.97
N GLU A 139 12.03 14.11 24.11
CA GLU A 139 11.51 15.49 24.13
C GLU A 139 9.99 15.53 23.91
N TYR A 140 9.47 14.69 23.02
CA TYR A 140 8.03 14.59 22.75
C TYR A 140 7.27 13.99 23.93
N GLU A 141 7.80 12.94 24.55
CA GLU A 141 7.24 12.32 25.75
C GLU A 141 7.18 13.29 26.92
N GLU A 142 8.26 14.04 27.17
CA GLU A 142 8.31 15.08 28.21
C GLU A 142 7.26 16.17 27.98
N LYS A 143 6.95 16.47 26.71
CA LYS A 143 5.92 17.46 26.32
C LYS A 143 4.52 16.85 26.14
N SER A 144 4.34 15.56 26.40
CA SER A 144 3.09 14.82 26.12
C SER A 144 2.57 15.06 24.69
N LYS A 145 3.50 15.09 23.73
CA LYS A 145 3.20 15.34 22.31
C LYS A 145 3.21 14.03 21.55
N ASP A 146 2.13 13.77 20.80
CA ASP A 146 2.01 12.56 20.00
C ASP A 146 2.93 12.59 18.77
N TYR A 147 3.51 11.43 18.45
CA TYR A 147 4.35 11.23 17.28
C TYR A 147 4.16 9.83 16.69
N MET A 148 4.55 9.68 15.43
CA MET A 148 4.58 8.42 14.70
C MET A 148 5.93 8.25 14.01
N LEU A 149 6.57 7.11 14.26
CA LEU A 149 7.85 6.76 13.65
C LEU A 149 7.63 6.17 12.26
N VAL A 150 8.38 6.68 11.28
CA VAL A 150 8.25 6.33 9.87
C VAL A 150 9.62 5.94 9.31
N ASN A 151 9.78 4.67 9.00
CA ASN A 151 11.01 4.11 8.46
C ASN A 151 11.14 4.31 6.95
N SER A 152 12.29 4.86 6.56
CA SER A 152 12.78 5.04 5.19
C SER A 152 13.88 4.01 4.89
N GLY A 153 13.63 3.11 3.93
CA GLY A 153 14.64 2.21 3.36
C GLY A 153 15.08 0.99 4.19
N CYS A 154 14.96 0.96 5.52
CA CYS A 154 15.31 -0.25 6.29
C CYS A 154 14.32 -1.38 5.99
N LYS A 155 14.81 -2.58 5.67
CA LYS A 155 13.94 -3.73 5.37
C LYS A 155 13.34 -4.29 6.64
N ASN A 156 12.16 -4.88 6.53
CA ASN A 156 11.44 -5.45 7.68
C ASN A 156 12.23 -6.53 8.42
N LYS A 157 12.99 -7.38 7.70
CA LYS A 157 13.87 -8.38 8.33
C LYS A 157 14.94 -7.75 9.23
N ASP A 158 15.43 -6.57 8.84
CA ASP A 158 16.50 -5.86 9.54
C ASP A 158 15.90 -5.03 10.70
N LEU A 159 14.71 -4.44 10.48
CA LEU A 159 13.91 -3.74 11.50
C LEU A 159 13.63 -4.61 12.74
N ARG A 160 13.38 -5.91 12.56
CA ARG A 160 13.16 -6.84 13.69
C ARG A 160 14.37 -6.94 14.63
N ASN A 161 15.57 -6.63 14.13
CA ASN A 161 16.81 -6.65 14.90
C ASN A 161 17.16 -5.27 15.48
N THR A 162 16.35 -4.26 15.22
CA THR A 162 16.51 -2.91 15.79
C THR A 162 15.77 -2.81 17.11
N GLU A 163 16.10 -1.80 17.91
CA GLU A 163 15.38 -1.50 19.16
C GLU A 163 13.90 -1.12 18.95
N PHE A 164 13.48 -0.85 17.72
CA PHE A 164 12.08 -0.56 17.41
C PHE A 164 11.25 -1.83 17.17
N GLU A 165 11.85 -3.00 16.96
CA GLU A 165 11.14 -4.29 16.81
C GLU A 165 9.94 -4.23 15.82
N SER A 166 10.12 -3.60 14.66
CA SER A 166 9.05 -3.34 13.67
C SER A 166 7.88 -2.45 14.15
N LYS A 167 8.00 -1.75 15.29
CA LYS A 167 7.03 -0.74 15.77
C LYS A 167 7.24 0.62 15.08
N VAL A 168 7.41 0.58 13.76
CA VAL A 168 7.58 1.75 12.88
C VAL A 168 6.72 1.54 11.63
N TYR A 169 6.13 2.63 11.12
CA TYR A 169 5.43 2.60 9.85
C TYR A 169 6.42 2.67 8.69
N PHE A 170 6.05 2.18 7.51
CA PHE A 170 6.89 2.36 6.32
C PHE A 170 6.54 3.67 5.62
N LEU A 171 7.56 4.42 5.21
CA LEU A 171 7.37 5.58 4.34
C LEU A 171 6.76 5.11 3.01
N THR A 172 5.54 5.54 2.73
CA THR A 172 4.89 5.24 1.45
C THR A 172 5.24 6.28 0.40
N LYS A 173 5.13 5.90 -0.87
CA LYS A 173 5.25 6.83 -1.99
C LYS A 173 4.29 8.02 -1.86
N GLU A 174 3.05 7.79 -1.44
CA GLU A 174 2.07 8.86 -1.26
C GLU A 174 2.51 9.87 -0.18
N MET A 175 3.05 9.40 0.95
CA MET A 175 3.57 10.28 1.99
C MET A 175 4.78 11.07 1.50
N LYS A 176 5.73 10.40 0.84
CA LYS A 176 6.91 11.02 0.25
C LYS A 176 6.53 12.14 -0.73
N ASP A 177 5.61 11.85 -1.65
CA ASP A 177 5.20 12.78 -2.70
C ASP A 177 4.38 13.96 -2.12
N LYS A 178 3.41 13.69 -1.24
CA LYS A 178 2.52 14.74 -0.67
C LYS A 178 3.23 15.66 0.30
N PHE A 179 4.20 15.15 1.06
CA PHE A 179 4.98 15.96 2.00
C PHE A 179 6.34 16.38 1.41
N GLU A 180 6.60 16.14 0.13
CA GLU A 180 7.83 16.55 -0.56
C GLU A 180 9.11 16.16 0.24
N VAL A 181 9.08 14.95 0.81
CA VAL A 181 10.15 14.44 1.68
C VAL A 181 11.28 13.91 0.81
N GLU A 182 12.42 14.56 0.87
CA GLU A 182 13.59 14.19 0.07
C GLU A 182 14.64 13.48 0.94
N HIS A 183 14.68 13.79 2.23
CA HIS A 183 15.79 13.40 3.10
C HIS A 183 15.39 12.78 4.43
N THR A 184 16.28 11.95 4.99
CA THR A 184 16.33 11.64 6.42
C THR A 184 17.33 12.56 7.12
N ILE A 185 17.12 13.00 8.36
CA ILE A 185 15.94 12.82 9.22
C ILE A 185 14.96 13.97 8.92
N SER A 186 13.66 13.66 8.79
CA SER A 186 12.62 14.68 8.55
C SER A 186 11.53 14.61 9.60
N ILE A 187 11.18 15.74 10.20
CA ILE A 187 10.04 15.88 11.12
C ILE A 187 8.93 16.65 10.41
N ILE A 188 7.76 16.03 10.30
CA ILE A 188 6.59 16.58 9.60
C ILE A 188 5.51 16.89 10.63
N TYR A 189 5.04 18.13 10.65
CA TYR A 189 4.00 18.58 11.57
C TYR A 189 3.10 19.65 10.96
N ILE A 190 1.96 19.89 11.57
CA ILE A 190 1.01 20.92 11.13
C ILE A 190 1.25 22.22 11.91
N ASP A 191 1.53 23.30 11.20
CA ASP A 191 1.47 24.66 11.72
C ASP A 191 0.06 25.22 11.46
N LYS A 192 -0.78 25.14 12.50
CA LYS A 192 -2.19 25.53 12.43
C LYS A 192 -2.36 27.03 12.22
N ASP A 193 -1.49 27.85 12.81
CA ASP A 193 -1.56 29.31 12.72
C ASP A 193 -1.24 29.79 11.30
N ARG A 194 -0.21 29.19 10.68
CA ARG A 194 0.16 29.49 9.29
C ARG A 194 -0.67 28.73 8.27
N LYS A 195 -1.46 27.73 8.69
CA LYS A 195 -2.22 26.82 7.82
C LYS A 195 -1.30 26.13 6.80
N ARG A 196 -0.15 25.66 7.29
CA ARG A 196 0.88 24.99 6.50
C ARG A 196 1.26 23.66 7.13
N ILE A 197 1.64 22.71 6.29
CA ILE A 197 2.40 21.54 6.73
C ILE A 197 3.87 21.96 6.73
N VAL A 198 4.59 21.65 7.80
CA VAL A 198 6.00 21.96 7.95
C VAL A 198 6.79 20.68 7.86
N VAL A 199 7.84 20.68 7.04
CA VAL A 199 8.82 19.59 6.94
C VAL A 199 10.16 20.14 7.35
N LYS A 200 10.65 19.68 8.50
CA LYS A 200 11.95 20.06 9.05
C LYS A 200 12.95 18.94 8.79
N GLU A 201 13.86 19.16 7.86
CA GLU A 201 14.98 18.29 7.55
C GLU A 201 16.15 18.62 8.49
N ILE A 202 16.80 17.58 9.02
CA ILE A 202 17.91 17.67 9.97
C ILE A 202 19.16 17.08 9.34
N ALA A 203 20.24 17.86 9.31
CA ALA A 203 21.53 17.42 8.80
C ALA A 203 22.13 16.30 9.67
N SER A 204 22.67 15.27 9.01
CA SER A 204 23.25 14.11 9.69
C SER A 204 24.52 14.41 10.51
N ASP A 205 25.16 15.57 10.29
CA ASP A 205 26.43 15.97 10.92
C ASP A 205 26.30 17.15 11.91
N ALA A 206 25.09 17.67 12.15
CA ALA A 206 24.90 18.89 12.95
C ALA A 206 25.34 18.76 14.43
N GLU A 207 25.48 17.54 14.97
CA GLU A 207 25.97 17.33 16.35
C GLU A 207 27.50 17.47 16.50
N LYS A 208 28.28 17.62 15.42
CA LYS A 208 29.73 17.83 15.55
C LYS A 208 30.13 19.28 15.85
N ASN A 209 29.22 20.25 15.72
CA ASN A 209 29.57 21.68 15.78
C ASN A 209 28.92 22.44 16.95
N SER A 210 28.39 21.75 17.97
CA SER A 210 27.77 22.38 19.15
C SER A 210 28.42 22.00 20.47
N ASN A 211 29.76 21.93 20.50
CA ASN A 211 30.56 21.93 21.74
C ASN A 211 31.46 23.15 21.78
#